data_AF-A0A4Q3JCK1-F1
#
_entry.id   AF-A0A4Q3JCK1-F1
#
_cell.length_a   1.000
_cell.length_b   1.000
_cell.length_c   1.000
_cell.angle_alpha   90.00
_cell.angle_beta   90.00
_cell.angle_gamma   90.00
#
_symmetry.space_group_name_H-M   'P 1'
#
loop_
_entity.id
_entity.type
_entity.pdbx_description
1 polymer ?
#
loop_
_entity_poly.entity_id
_entity_poly.type
_entity_poly.pdbx_seq_one_letter_code
_entity_poly.pdbx_strand_id
1 'polypeptide(L)'
;YGDELKGILGMTSVATPAAADAVTQANKCGSIAVIGLATPNAMKPYVEADCVKSVVLWNPVDLGYAAAYVLRAAADGTLAPGATSVEAGRLGALQVINGSEILLGAPFVFTKANIGDFNF
;
A
#
# COMPACT_ATOMS: atom_id res chain seq x y z
N TYR A 1 -13.05 27.52 -5.12
CA TYR A 1 -12.28 26.25 -5.14
C TYR A 1 -13.16 25.01 -5.22
N GLY A 2 -14.31 24.94 -4.51
CA GLY A 2 -15.14 23.73 -4.44
C GLY A 2 -15.62 23.19 -5.80
N ASP A 3 -15.99 24.07 -6.74
CA ASP A 3 -16.54 23.65 -8.04
C ASP A 3 -15.49 23.20 -9.06
N GLU A 4 -14.22 23.52 -8.80
CA GLU A 4 -13.09 23.20 -9.69
C GLU A 4 -12.26 22.01 -9.21
N LEU A 5 -12.46 21.56 -7.96
CA LEU A 5 -11.72 20.44 -7.39
C LEU A 5 -11.94 19.17 -8.23
N LYS A 6 -10.86 18.64 -8.80
CA LYS A 6 -10.91 17.41 -9.62
C LYS A 6 -10.49 16.15 -8.87
N GLY A 7 -9.79 16.29 -7.75
CA GLY A 7 -9.46 15.14 -6.94
C GLY A 7 -8.79 15.44 -5.61
N ILE A 8 -8.69 14.41 -4.79
CA ILE A 8 -8.09 14.39 -3.47
C ILE A 8 -7.07 13.26 -3.42
N LEU A 9 -5.84 13.58 -3.01
CA LEU A 9 -4.77 12.61 -2.77
C LEU A 9 -4.62 12.38 -1.25
N GLY A 10 -5.11 11.24 -0.76
CA GLY A 10 -4.91 10.81 0.62
C GLY A 10 -3.54 10.16 0.82
N MET A 11 -2.64 10.82 1.54
CA MET A 11 -1.29 10.28 1.80
C MET A 11 -1.15 9.55 3.14
N THR A 12 -2.26 9.07 3.72
CA THR A 12 -2.25 8.27 4.95
C THR A 12 -3.39 7.25 4.92
N SER A 13 -3.23 6.17 5.69
CA SER A 13 -4.23 5.12 5.84
C SER A 13 -5.57 5.60 6.42
N VAL A 14 -5.60 6.79 7.04
CA VAL A 14 -6.81 7.39 7.60
C VAL A 14 -7.38 8.46 6.68
N ALA A 15 -6.52 9.27 6.04
CA ALA A 15 -6.97 10.37 5.18
C ALA A 15 -7.62 9.86 3.89
N THR A 16 -7.12 8.76 3.32
CA THR A 16 -7.68 8.18 2.09
C THR A 16 -9.14 7.73 2.26
N PRO A 17 -9.50 6.88 3.25
CA PRO A 17 -10.89 6.50 3.46
C PRO A 17 -11.76 7.68 3.91
N ALA A 18 -11.23 8.61 4.72
CA ALA A 18 -11.98 9.80 5.11
C ALA A 18 -12.33 10.70 3.91
N ALA A 19 -11.41 10.87 2.96
CA ALA A 19 -11.67 11.59 1.72
C ALA A 19 -12.70 10.87 0.84
N ALA A 20 -12.61 9.54 0.73
CA ALA A 20 -13.57 8.74 -0.01
C ALA A 20 -14.98 8.84 0.59
N ASP A 21 -15.07 8.77 1.91
CA ASP A 21 -16.32 8.93 2.66
C ASP A 21 -16.93 10.33 2.43
N ALA A 22 -16.13 11.39 2.57
CA ALA A 22 -16.58 12.76 2.32
C ALA A 22 -17.10 12.98 0.90
N VAL A 23 -16.41 12.43 -0.12
CA VAL A 23 -16.85 12.50 -1.53
C VAL A 23 -18.13 11.71 -1.75
N THR A 24 -18.27 10.56 -1.08
CA THR A 24 -19.47 9.72 -1.12
C THR A 24 -20.67 10.46 -0.52
N GLN A 25 -20.53 10.99 0.70
CA GLN A 25 -21.59 11.74 1.39
C GLN A 25 -21.98 13.02 0.65
N ALA A 26 -21.03 13.67 -0.03
CA ALA A 26 -21.29 14.85 -0.84
C ALA A 26 -21.97 14.54 -2.19
N ASN A 27 -22.24 13.26 -2.51
CA ASN A 27 -22.74 12.81 -3.81
C ASN A 27 -21.85 13.28 -4.98
N LYS A 28 -20.52 13.22 -4.79
CA LYS A 28 -19.51 13.65 -5.79
C LYS A 28 -18.68 12.50 -6.36
N CYS A 29 -19.08 11.26 -6.12
CA CYS A 29 -18.48 10.09 -6.77
C CYS A 29 -18.48 10.26 -8.29
N GLY A 30 -17.34 9.96 -8.93
CA GLY A 30 -17.14 10.16 -10.38
C GLY A 30 -16.90 11.62 -10.81
N SER A 31 -17.21 12.61 -9.97
CA SER A 31 -16.90 14.03 -10.23
C SER A 31 -15.58 14.46 -9.59
N ILE A 32 -15.28 13.94 -8.40
CA ILE A 32 -14.03 14.17 -7.69
C ILE A 32 -13.31 12.82 -7.57
N ALA A 33 -12.13 12.71 -8.16
CA ALA A 33 -11.31 11.52 -8.03
C ALA A 33 -10.72 11.45 -6.62
N VAL A 34 -10.77 10.28 -5.99
CA VAL A 34 -10.02 10.01 -4.75
C VAL A 34 -9.01 8.92 -5.04
N ILE A 35 -7.76 9.18 -4.68
CA ILE A 35 -6.65 8.24 -4.78
C ILE A 35 -5.79 8.38 -3.52
N GLY A 36 -5.07 7.33 -3.14
CA GLY A 36 -4.22 7.41 -1.97
C GLY A 36 -3.69 6.06 -1.51
N LEU A 37 -3.22 6.07 -0.26
CA LEU A 37 -2.67 4.92 0.43
C LEU A 37 -3.59 4.49 1.56
N ALA A 38 -4.15 3.28 1.50
CA ALA A 38 -4.94 2.70 2.57
C ALA A 38 -5.10 1.19 2.38
N THR A 39 -5.53 0.50 3.45
CA THR A 39 -5.72 -0.94 3.42
C THR A 39 -6.94 -1.31 2.57
N PRO A 40 -6.92 -2.48 1.88
CA PRO A 40 -8.04 -2.93 1.08
C PRO A 40 -9.33 -3.04 1.89
N ASN A 41 -9.27 -3.48 3.16
CA ASN A 41 -10.46 -3.56 4.00
C ASN A 41 -11.14 -2.20 4.24
N ALA A 42 -10.35 -1.15 4.51
CA ALA A 42 -10.90 0.19 4.72
C ALA A 42 -11.50 0.79 3.44
N MET A 43 -11.00 0.38 2.27
CA MET A 43 -11.38 0.97 0.99
C MET A 43 -12.41 0.16 0.20
N LYS A 44 -12.61 -1.12 0.54
CA LYS A 44 -13.51 -2.04 -0.15
C LYS A 44 -14.91 -1.46 -0.41
N PRO A 45 -15.60 -0.83 0.57
CA PRO A 45 -16.93 -0.27 0.31
C PRO A 45 -16.94 0.80 -0.79
N TYR A 46 -15.92 1.66 -0.84
CA TYR A 46 -15.85 2.76 -1.81
C TYR A 46 -15.40 2.29 -3.20
N VAL A 47 -14.56 1.26 -3.26
CA VAL A 47 -14.10 0.65 -4.51
C VAL A 47 -15.21 -0.20 -5.14
N GLU A 48 -15.94 -0.98 -4.35
CA GLU A 48 -17.07 -1.77 -4.83
C GLU A 48 -18.23 -0.87 -5.31
N ALA A 49 -18.49 0.23 -4.60
CA ALA A 49 -19.45 1.27 -4.99
C ALA A 49 -18.98 2.14 -6.17
N ASP A 50 -17.79 1.89 -6.72
CA ASP A 50 -17.22 2.59 -7.88
C ASP A 50 -16.96 4.10 -7.67
N CYS A 51 -17.01 4.56 -6.41
CA CYS A 51 -16.67 5.92 -6.00
C CYS A 51 -15.15 6.16 -6.02
N VAL A 52 -14.38 5.13 -5.68
CA VAL A 52 -12.91 5.09 -5.76
C VAL A 52 -12.52 4.05 -6.80
N LYS A 53 -11.75 4.43 -7.83
CA LYS A 53 -11.35 3.47 -8.88
C LYS A 53 -10.26 2.51 -8.43
N SER A 54 -9.33 3.00 -7.61
CA SER A 54 -8.24 2.20 -7.06
C SER A 54 -7.67 2.83 -5.80
N VAL A 55 -7.03 2.01 -4.97
CA VAL A 55 -6.17 2.43 -3.86
C VAL A 55 -4.85 1.69 -3.99
N VAL A 56 -3.77 2.29 -3.50
CA VAL A 56 -2.42 1.71 -3.53
C VAL A 56 -1.96 1.37 -2.11
N LEU A 57 -1.27 0.25 -1.93
CA LEU A 57 -0.49 -0.03 -0.71
C LEU A 57 0.58 -1.07 -1.02
N TRP A 58 1.12 -1.74 -0.02
CA TRP A 58 1.89 -2.97 -0.09
C TRP A 58 1.22 -4.01 0.81
N ASN A 59 1.66 -5.26 0.74
CA ASN A 59 1.21 -6.28 1.69
C ASN A 59 1.95 -6.12 3.03
N PRO A 60 1.29 -5.65 4.12
CA PRO A 60 1.94 -5.48 5.42
C PRO A 60 2.35 -6.83 6.05
N VAL A 61 1.69 -7.93 5.66
CA VAL A 61 2.06 -9.29 6.10
C VAL A 61 3.42 -9.67 5.52
N ASP A 62 3.64 -9.42 4.23
CA ASP A 62 4.93 -9.69 3.59
C ASP A 62 6.01 -8.73 4.10
N LEU A 63 5.67 -7.46 4.39
CA LEU A 63 6.61 -6.51 4.99
C LEU A 63 7.08 -6.95 6.37
N GLY A 64 6.16 -7.37 7.25
CA GLY A 64 6.51 -7.90 8.57
C GLY A 64 7.33 -9.20 8.49
N TYR A 65 6.98 -10.08 7.55
CA TYR A 65 7.73 -11.31 7.27
C TYR A 65 9.16 -11.00 6.82
N ALA A 66 9.33 -10.10 5.85
CA ALA A 66 10.64 -9.64 5.39
C ALA A 66 11.47 -9.04 6.53
N ALA A 67 10.88 -8.17 7.35
CA ALA A 67 11.56 -7.54 8.48
C ALA A 67 12.11 -8.57 9.49
N ALA A 68 11.34 -9.63 9.79
CA ALA A 68 11.82 -10.69 10.67
C ALA A 68 13.01 -11.47 10.09
N TYR A 69 13.00 -11.77 8.79
CA TYR A 69 14.12 -12.43 8.11
C TYR A 69 15.37 -11.55 8.07
N VAL A 70 15.21 -10.26 7.75
CA VAL A 70 16.31 -9.29 7.71
C VAL A 70 16.93 -9.12 9.10
N LEU A 71 16.10 -9.01 10.15
CA LEU A 71 16.58 -8.92 11.53
C LEU A 71 17.39 -10.16 11.93
N ARG A 72 16.91 -11.36 11.56
CA ARG A 72 17.62 -12.63 11.80
C ARG A 72 18.96 -12.66 11.05
N ALA A 73 18.96 -12.32 9.76
CA ALA A 73 20.18 -12.34 8.95
C ALA A 73 21.24 -11.35 9.46
N ALA A 74 20.82 -10.18 9.94
CA ALA A 74 21.71 -9.21 10.58
C ALA A 74 22.28 -9.74 11.90
N ALA A 75 21.43 -10.35 12.76
CA ALA A 75 21.86 -10.90 14.04
C ALA A 75 22.81 -12.10 13.88
N ASP A 76 22.58 -12.93 12.88
CA ASP A 76 23.40 -14.11 12.57
C ASP A 76 24.67 -13.75 11.77
N GLY A 77 24.80 -12.50 11.32
CA GLY A 77 25.94 -12.01 10.54
C GLY A 77 25.95 -12.44 9.06
N THR A 78 24.87 -13.02 8.56
CA THR A 78 24.73 -13.43 7.15
C THR A 78 24.37 -12.27 6.24
N LEU A 79 23.80 -11.18 6.78
CA LEU A 79 23.66 -9.89 6.10
C LEU A 79 24.85 -8.99 6.48
N ALA A 80 25.90 -9.03 5.66
CA ALA A 80 27.13 -8.24 5.88
C ALA A 80 27.07 -6.84 5.23
N PRO A 81 27.85 -5.86 5.71
CA PRO A 81 28.00 -4.56 5.06
C PRO A 81 28.40 -4.71 3.58
N GLY A 82 27.72 -3.96 2.70
CA GLY A 82 27.96 -4.03 1.25
C GLY A 82 27.19 -5.14 0.53
N ALA A 83 26.39 -5.94 1.24
CA ALA A 83 25.45 -6.85 0.61
C ALA A 83 24.49 -6.11 -0.33
N THR A 84 24.20 -6.71 -1.47
CA THR A 84 23.24 -6.18 -2.48
C THR A 84 21.89 -6.87 -2.42
N SER A 85 21.77 -7.96 -1.65
CA SER A 85 20.53 -8.71 -1.46
C SER A 85 20.50 -9.47 -0.13
N VAL A 86 19.32 -9.90 0.29
CA VAL A 86 19.07 -10.71 1.49
C VAL A 86 17.98 -11.73 1.20
N GLU A 87 18.23 -13.00 1.55
CA GLU A 87 17.23 -14.07 1.41
C GLU A 87 16.14 -13.95 2.48
N ALA A 88 14.88 -13.91 2.04
CA ALA A 88 13.70 -13.73 2.89
C ALA A 88 12.66 -14.85 2.68
N GLY A 89 13.09 -16.10 2.83
CA GLY A 89 12.19 -17.26 2.83
C GLY A 89 11.32 -17.33 1.56
N ARG A 90 9.99 -17.35 1.74
CA ARG A 90 9.04 -17.41 0.60
C ARG A 90 9.06 -16.18 -0.32
N LEU A 91 9.68 -15.08 0.11
CA LEU A 91 9.84 -13.86 -0.69
C LEU A 91 11.09 -13.91 -1.57
N GLY A 92 11.96 -14.91 -1.41
CA GLY A 92 13.21 -15.04 -2.13
C GLY A 92 14.22 -13.94 -1.77
N ALA A 93 15.10 -13.62 -2.71
CA ALA A 93 16.12 -12.58 -2.55
C ALA A 93 15.50 -11.18 -2.67
N LEU A 94 15.51 -10.41 -1.58
CA LEU A 94 15.14 -8.99 -1.57
C LEU A 94 16.37 -8.12 -1.81
N GLN A 95 16.20 -7.02 -2.53
CA GLN A 95 17.32 -6.12 -2.86
C GLN A 95 17.66 -5.19 -1.70
N VAL A 96 18.96 -5.00 -1.47
CA VAL A 96 19.50 -3.93 -0.64
C VAL A 96 19.74 -2.73 -1.54
N ILE A 97 19.04 -1.64 -1.29
CA ILE A 97 19.20 -0.36 -2.00
C ILE A 97 19.73 0.70 -1.02
N ASN A 98 20.29 1.78 -1.55
CA ASN A 98 20.80 2.91 -0.76
C ASN A 98 21.76 2.51 0.38
N GLY A 99 22.42 1.36 0.25
CA GLY A 99 23.38 0.81 1.21
C GLY A 99 22.78 0.07 2.41
N SER A 100 21.51 0.31 2.78
CA SER A 100 20.91 -0.28 3.99
C SER A 100 19.38 -0.47 3.95
N GLU A 101 18.71 -0.10 2.86
CA GLU A 101 17.25 -0.22 2.73
C GLU A 101 16.90 -1.52 2.02
N ILE A 102 16.01 -2.33 2.59
CA ILE A 102 15.55 -3.57 1.96
C ILE A 102 14.23 -3.31 1.23
N LEU A 103 14.24 -3.41 -0.10
CA LEU A 103 13.07 -3.15 -0.91
C LEU A 103 12.18 -4.41 -0.98
N LEU A 104 10.97 -4.33 -0.44
CA LEU A 104 9.99 -5.42 -0.52
C LEU A 104 9.53 -5.67 -1.97
N GLY A 105 9.42 -4.60 -2.76
CA GLY A 105 8.96 -4.64 -4.15
C GLY A 105 8.07 -3.45 -4.50
N ALA A 106 7.42 -3.55 -5.66
CA ALA A 106 6.50 -2.51 -6.12
C ALA A 106 5.23 -2.44 -5.24
N PRO A 107 4.64 -1.25 -5.07
CA PRO A 107 3.31 -1.11 -4.50
C PRO A 107 2.27 -1.90 -5.29
N PHE A 108 1.29 -2.44 -4.59
CA PHE A 108 0.14 -3.15 -5.13
C PHE A 108 -1.02 -2.19 -5.36
N VAL A 109 -1.67 -2.29 -6.52
CA VAL A 109 -2.87 -1.51 -6.87
C VAL A 109 -4.11 -2.37 -6.63
N PHE A 110 -4.90 -1.97 -5.66
CA PHE A 110 -6.18 -2.61 -5.35
C PHE A 110 -7.27 -1.95 -6.20
N THR A 111 -7.98 -2.77 -6.95
CA THR A 111 -9.10 -2.41 -7.82
C THR A 111 -10.29 -3.28 -7.49
N LYS A 112 -11.46 -2.98 -8.08
CA LYS A 112 -12.64 -3.81 -7.93
C LYS A 112 -12.43 -5.29 -8.32
N ALA A 113 -11.44 -5.57 -9.18
CA ALA A 113 -11.14 -6.93 -9.63
C ALA A 113 -10.40 -7.80 -8.59
N ASN A 114 -9.68 -7.20 -7.64
CA ASN A 114 -8.79 -7.93 -6.73
C ASN A 114 -8.94 -7.55 -5.25
N ILE A 115 -9.60 -6.44 -4.92
CA ILE A 115 -9.72 -5.96 -3.52
C ILE A 115 -10.47 -6.95 -2.62
N GLY A 116 -11.28 -7.83 -3.20
CA GLY A 116 -11.97 -8.93 -2.53
C GLY A 116 -11.03 -9.99 -1.96
N ASP A 117 -9.86 -10.17 -2.56
CA ASP A 117 -8.92 -11.27 -2.25
C ASP A 117 -8.04 -10.98 -1.03
N PHE A 118 -8.16 -9.78 -0.47
CA PHE A 118 -7.35 -9.31 0.66
C PHE A 118 -8.21 -9.09 1.91
N ASN A 119 -7.59 -9.33 3.06
CA ASN A 119 -8.20 -9.21 4.37
C ASN A 119 -7.26 -8.53 5.39
N PHE A 120 -6.76 -7.35 5.04
CA PHE A 120 -6.01 -6.45 5.93
C PHE A 120 -6.39 -5.00 5.67
#